data_AF-L1J496-F1
#
_entry.id   AF-L1J496-F1
#
_cell.length_a   1.000
_cell.length_b   1.000
_cell.length_c   1.000
_cell.angle_alpha   90.00
_cell.angle_beta   90.00
_cell.angle_gamma   90.00
#
_symmetry.space_group_name_H-M   'P 1'
#
loop_
_entity.id
_entity.type
_entity.pdbx_description
1 polymer ?
#
loop_
_entity_poly.entity_id
_entity_poly.type
_entity_poly.pdbx_seq_one_letter_code
_entity_poly.pdbx_strand_id
1 'polypeptide(L)'
;MSTIRCCSILLWSTAAAAAFSAWPVPSRAPFGRLTRRYCKLSEELSRHRSFFKEQAESSGNAKAIEILTFLYEQDIQQIQNLKSERDKTLERYEKQIQDLKSDIQDLKSDKNQTLERYEKQIQDLKSDIQDLKSDKNQTLERYERQIEDLKSNRDKFIKALNDQLQEMKLKALSEEAKMRVIVNNRALIEIAIARYDCTVSLTEGVRTFVMGHLLAGPKNTLSEYSRRVCGQLRHFGFAGKEQSVSKELANLMHEISKPLHAMQVSSTIDRGYVVGGDQPHAEALAIMIAKLQETKLVEGLDVLLVDGRGKCRCVLRDGEILAYSGESGDE
;
A
#
# COMPACT_ATOMS: atom_id res chain seq x y z
N MET A 1 -16.05 11.28 -5.43
CA MET A 1 -17.12 12.17 -5.95
C MET A 1 -16.87 13.57 -5.43
N SER A 2 -16.25 14.45 -6.22
CA SER A 2 -16.17 15.91 -6.01
C SER A 2 -15.37 16.55 -7.16
N THR A 3 -15.98 16.73 -8.32
CA THR A 3 -15.36 17.37 -9.49
C THR A 3 -16.39 18.12 -10.32
N ILE A 4 -17.04 19.14 -9.75
CA ILE A 4 -17.78 20.15 -10.53
C ILE A 4 -17.70 21.48 -9.77
N ARG A 5 -16.78 22.38 -10.16
CA ARG A 5 -16.78 23.84 -9.91
C ARG A 5 -15.46 24.45 -10.41
N CYS A 6 -15.29 24.56 -11.73
CA CYS A 6 -14.22 25.40 -12.30
C CYS A 6 -14.56 26.11 -13.61
N CYS A 7 -15.70 25.83 -14.26
CA CYS A 7 -16.03 26.44 -15.56
C CYS A 7 -16.69 27.83 -15.50
N SER A 8 -17.05 28.35 -14.32
CA SER A 8 -17.87 29.56 -14.22
C SER A 8 -17.09 30.87 -14.24
N ILE A 9 -15.76 30.86 -14.05
CA ILE A 9 -14.97 32.09 -13.86
C ILE A 9 -14.36 32.60 -15.19
N LEU A 10 -14.16 31.73 -16.18
CA LEU A 10 -13.55 32.12 -17.47
C LEU A 10 -14.53 32.81 -18.45
N LEU A 11 -15.84 32.76 -18.20
CA LEU A 11 -16.85 33.37 -19.07
C LEU A 11 -17.17 34.83 -18.75
N TRP A 12 -16.72 35.37 -17.62
CA TRP A 12 -16.98 36.76 -17.22
C TRP A 12 -15.84 37.72 -17.57
N SER A 13 -14.65 37.23 -17.86
CA SER A 13 -13.49 38.09 -18.17
C SER A 13 -13.44 38.56 -19.64
N THR A 14 -14.07 37.85 -20.57
CA THR A 14 -14.10 38.23 -21.99
C THR A 14 -15.25 39.20 -22.34
N ALA A 15 -16.33 39.22 -21.57
CA ALA A 15 -17.46 40.13 -21.79
C ALA A 15 -17.15 41.58 -21.37
N ALA A 16 -16.33 41.79 -20.33
CA ALA A 16 -15.99 43.14 -19.85
C ALA A 16 -14.96 43.87 -20.73
N ALA A 17 -14.06 43.14 -21.40
CA ALA A 17 -13.06 43.73 -22.29
C ALA A 17 -13.65 44.26 -23.62
N ALA A 18 -14.76 43.68 -24.09
CA ALA A 18 -15.43 44.11 -25.32
C ALA A 18 -16.31 45.37 -25.14
N ALA A 19 -16.70 45.72 -23.91
CA ALA A 19 -17.56 46.86 -23.65
C ALA A 19 -16.82 48.21 -23.61
N PHE A 20 -15.49 48.21 -23.42
CA PHE A 20 -14.70 49.45 -23.32
C PHE A 20 -14.11 49.94 -24.66
N SER A 21 -14.10 49.11 -25.71
CA SER A 21 -13.63 49.49 -27.05
C SER A 21 -14.72 50.11 -27.94
N ALA A 22 -15.97 50.14 -27.49
CA ALA A 22 -17.14 50.58 -28.28
C ALA A 22 -17.62 52.00 -27.95
N TRP A 23 -16.88 52.79 -27.17
CA TRP A 23 -17.22 54.21 -27.01
C TRP A 23 -16.67 55.03 -28.18
N PRO A 24 -17.53 55.63 -29.02
CA PRO A 24 -17.09 56.45 -30.13
C PRO A 24 -16.37 57.68 -29.57
N VAL A 25 -15.08 57.79 -29.87
CA VAL A 25 -14.31 59.01 -29.63
C VAL A 25 -15.00 60.14 -30.41
N PRO A 26 -15.49 61.20 -29.76
CA PRO A 26 -16.09 62.32 -30.47
C PRO A 26 -15.03 62.91 -31.40
N SER A 27 -15.29 62.84 -32.70
CA SER A 27 -14.47 63.45 -33.74
C SER A 27 -14.21 64.91 -33.38
N ARG A 28 -12.93 65.25 -33.12
CA ARG A 28 -12.44 66.61 -32.86
C ARG A 28 -12.95 67.54 -33.97
N ALA A 29 -14.01 68.30 -33.69
CA ALA A 29 -14.34 69.46 -34.50
C ALA A 29 -13.18 70.47 -34.34
N PRO A 30 -12.65 71.05 -35.44
CA PRO A 30 -11.52 71.94 -35.36
C PRO A 30 -11.94 73.25 -34.67
N PHE A 31 -11.47 73.44 -33.43
CA PHE A 31 -11.56 74.68 -32.65
C PHE A 31 -11.04 75.93 -33.42
N GLY A 32 -10.32 75.74 -34.53
CA GLY A 32 -9.81 76.81 -35.38
C GLY A 32 -10.85 77.63 -36.16
N ARG A 33 -12.15 77.28 -36.14
CA ARG A 33 -13.20 78.10 -36.80
C ARG A 33 -13.79 79.19 -35.92
N LEU A 34 -13.65 79.11 -34.59
CA LEU A 34 -14.20 80.12 -33.69
C LEU A 34 -13.29 81.36 -33.59
N THR A 35 -11.97 81.19 -33.63
CA THR A 35 -11.02 82.31 -33.52
C THR A 35 -11.07 83.27 -34.72
N ARG A 36 -11.37 82.78 -35.94
CA ARG A 36 -11.50 83.64 -37.14
C ARG A 36 -12.71 84.58 -37.14
N ARG A 37 -13.81 84.25 -36.44
CA ARG A 37 -14.99 85.14 -36.39
C ARG A 37 -14.81 86.32 -35.44
N TYR A 38 -13.99 86.20 -34.40
CA TYR A 38 -13.82 87.26 -33.40
C TYR A 38 -12.78 88.33 -33.79
N CYS A 39 -11.77 88.01 -34.62
CA CYS A 39 -10.87 89.03 -35.16
C CYS A 39 -11.61 90.04 -36.06
N LYS A 40 -12.67 89.60 -36.74
CA LYS A 40 -13.53 90.47 -37.57
C LYS A 40 -14.42 91.40 -36.75
N LEU A 41 -14.80 91.03 -35.53
CA LEU A 41 -15.67 91.84 -34.67
C LEU A 41 -15.01 93.16 -34.25
N SER A 42 -13.69 93.16 -34.02
CA SER A 42 -12.93 94.37 -33.66
C SER A 42 -12.83 95.36 -34.83
N GLU A 43 -12.66 94.84 -36.05
CA GLU A 43 -12.65 95.64 -37.27
C GLU A 43 -14.06 96.15 -37.62
N GLU A 44 -15.09 95.31 -37.45
CA GLU A 44 -16.50 95.67 -37.69
C GLU A 44 -17.01 96.74 -36.70
N LEU A 45 -16.67 96.63 -35.41
CA LEU A 45 -16.99 97.66 -34.41
C LEU A 45 -16.29 98.99 -34.71
N SER A 46 -15.04 98.95 -35.19
CA SER A 46 -14.31 100.16 -35.60
C SER A 46 -14.93 100.80 -36.85
N ARG A 47 -15.39 100.00 -37.81
CA ARG A 47 -16.11 100.48 -39.00
C ARG A 47 -17.48 101.07 -38.67
N HIS A 48 -18.23 100.43 -37.77
CA HIS A 48 -19.50 100.97 -37.27
C HIS A 48 -19.29 102.30 -36.54
N ARG A 49 -18.25 102.42 -35.70
CA ARG A 49 -17.90 103.68 -35.03
C ARG A 49 -17.67 104.81 -36.04
N SER A 50 -16.91 104.55 -37.10
CA SER A 50 -16.66 105.53 -38.17
C SER A 50 -17.95 105.89 -38.93
N PHE A 51 -18.79 104.91 -39.27
CA PHE A 51 -20.05 105.11 -39.98
C PHE A 51 -21.07 105.94 -39.17
N PHE A 52 -21.22 105.66 -37.87
CA PHE A 52 -22.13 106.42 -37.01
C PHE A 52 -21.62 107.84 -36.74
N LYS A 53 -20.30 108.03 -36.65
CA LYS A 53 -19.70 109.36 -36.56
C LYS A 53 -20.00 110.20 -37.82
N GLU A 54 -19.91 109.60 -39.00
CA GLU A 54 -20.18 110.23 -40.30
C GLU A 54 -21.69 110.52 -40.52
N GLN A 55 -22.59 109.61 -40.12
CA GLN A 55 -24.05 109.84 -40.08
C GLN A 55 -24.45 110.93 -39.09
N ALA A 56 -23.72 111.04 -37.99
CA ALA A 56 -23.98 112.04 -36.98
C ALA A 56 -23.57 113.45 -37.49
N GLU A 57 -22.37 113.59 -38.05
CA GLU A 57 -21.84 114.83 -38.65
C GLU A 57 -22.71 115.39 -39.79
N SER A 58 -23.47 114.54 -40.50
CA SER A 58 -24.37 114.93 -41.60
C SER A 58 -25.78 115.35 -41.18
N SER A 59 -26.20 115.11 -39.93
CA SER A 59 -27.57 115.39 -39.46
C SER A 59 -27.79 116.80 -38.89
N GLY A 60 -26.73 117.59 -38.70
CA GLY A 60 -26.79 118.98 -38.20
C GLY A 60 -27.27 119.15 -36.75
N ASN A 61 -27.62 118.06 -36.05
CA ASN A 61 -28.12 118.07 -34.67
C ASN A 61 -27.06 117.57 -33.69
N ALA A 62 -26.12 118.45 -33.32
CA ALA A 62 -24.96 118.16 -32.47
C ALA A 62 -25.29 117.37 -31.18
N LYS A 63 -26.47 117.60 -30.61
CA LYS A 63 -26.92 116.92 -29.38
C LYS A 63 -27.26 115.44 -29.60
N ALA A 64 -27.81 115.09 -30.77
CA ALA A 64 -28.07 113.71 -31.14
C ALA A 64 -26.77 112.93 -31.43
N ILE A 65 -25.76 113.61 -32.00
CA ILE A 65 -24.42 113.06 -32.25
C ILE A 65 -23.74 112.66 -30.95
N GLU A 66 -23.77 113.55 -29.96
CA GLU A 66 -23.15 113.33 -28.65
C GLU A 66 -23.79 112.13 -27.92
N ILE A 67 -25.12 112.04 -27.93
CA ILE A 67 -25.86 110.93 -27.31
C ILE A 67 -25.54 109.60 -28.01
N LEU A 68 -25.56 109.55 -29.34
CA LEU A 68 -25.24 108.32 -30.08
C LEU A 68 -23.79 107.90 -29.85
N THR A 69 -22.84 108.84 -29.87
CA THR A 69 -21.41 108.56 -29.63
C THR A 69 -21.21 108.00 -28.21
N PHE A 70 -21.86 108.59 -27.21
CA PHE A 70 -21.83 108.10 -25.83
C PHE A 70 -22.38 106.67 -25.69
N LEU A 71 -23.53 106.38 -26.30
CA LEU A 71 -24.13 105.04 -26.26
C LEU A 71 -23.23 104.01 -26.97
N TYR A 72 -22.62 104.37 -28.11
CA TYR A 72 -21.66 103.49 -28.79
C TYR A 72 -20.40 103.24 -27.97
N GLU A 73 -19.85 104.26 -27.32
CA GLU A 73 -18.68 104.11 -26.44
C GLU A 73 -19.02 103.22 -25.23
N GLN A 74 -20.23 103.36 -24.68
CA GLN A 74 -20.74 102.49 -23.62
C GLN A 74 -20.85 101.04 -24.09
N ASP A 75 -21.41 100.78 -25.27
CA ASP A 75 -21.53 99.43 -25.84
C ASP A 75 -20.16 98.81 -26.13
N ILE A 76 -19.22 99.59 -26.69
CA ILE A 76 -17.83 99.15 -26.91
C ILE A 76 -17.20 98.75 -25.57
N GLN A 77 -17.37 99.55 -24.53
CA GLN A 77 -16.83 99.25 -23.20
C GLN A 77 -17.45 97.97 -22.62
N GLN A 78 -18.76 97.76 -22.76
CA GLN A 78 -19.42 96.53 -22.33
C GLN A 78 -18.90 95.31 -23.08
N ILE A 79 -18.76 95.39 -24.41
CA ILE A 79 -18.20 94.31 -25.23
C ILE A 79 -16.76 93.99 -24.82
N GLN A 80 -15.95 95.01 -24.53
CA GLN A 80 -14.58 94.81 -24.06
C GLN A 80 -14.53 94.12 -22.68
N ASN A 81 -15.41 94.52 -21.76
CA ASN A 81 -15.52 93.89 -20.45
C ASN A 81 -15.94 92.42 -20.57
N LEU A 82 -17.00 92.13 -21.35
CA LEU A 82 -17.46 90.76 -21.61
C LEU A 82 -16.38 89.90 -22.29
N LYS A 83 -15.61 90.48 -23.21
CA LYS A 83 -14.47 89.80 -23.85
C LYS A 83 -13.40 89.46 -22.81
N SER A 84 -13.04 90.40 -21.94
CA SER A 84 -12.06 90.18 -20.86
C SER A 84 -12.51 89.09 -19.89
N GLU A 85 -13.78 89.11 -19.46
CA GLU A 85 -14.35 88.08 -18.57
C GLU A 85 -14.38 86.70 -19.22
N ARG A 86 -14.75 86.63 -20.49
CA ARG A 86 -14.71 85.39 -21.27
C ARG A 86 -13.30 84.86 -21.39
N ASP A 87 -12.32 85.71 -21.73
CA ASP A 87 -10.93 85.30 -21.90
C ASP A 87 -10.34 84.80 -20.56
N LYS A 88 -10.63 85.46 -19.43
CA LYS A 88 -10.29 84.96 -18.07
C LYS A 88 -10.96 83.62 -17.75
N THR A 89 -12.18 83.40 -18.25
CA THR A 89 -12.90 82.13 -18.03
C THR A 89 -12.33 81.01 -18.90
N LEU A 90 -11.94 81.31 -20.13
CA LEU A 90 -11.22 80.39 -21.01
C LEU A 90 -9.88 79.98 -20.40
N GLU A 91 -9.08 80.93 -19.91
CA GLU A 91 -7.80 80.65 -19.25
C GLU A 91 -7.99 79.73 -18.03
N ARG A 92 -9.03 79.96 -17.22
CA ARG A 92 -9.38 79.06 -16.10
C ARG A 92 -9.73 77.65 -16.57
N TYR A 93 -10.52 77.51 -17.63
CA TYR A 93 -10.86 76.20 -18.17
C TYR A 93 -9.67 75.50 -18.82
N GLU A 94 -8.79 76.23 -19.51
CA GLU A 94 -7.57 75.68 -20.09
C GLU A 94 -6.65 75.13 -19.00
N LYS A 95 -6.49 75.87 -17.89
CA LYS A 95 -5.74 75.40 -16.72
C LYS A 95 -6.37 74.15 -16.11
N GLN A 96 -7.68 74.14 -15.89
CA GLN A 96 -8.39 72.95 -15.37
C GLN A 96 -8.24 71.73 -16.29
N ILE A 97 -8.31 71.92 -17.61
CA ILE A 97 -8.09 70.84 -18.57
C ILE A 97 -6.65 70.32 -18.50
N GLN A 98 -5.67 71.19 -18.28
CA GLN A 98 -4.27 70.79 -18.14
C GLN A 98 -4.04 70.02 -16.83
N ASP A 99 -4.60 70.49 -15.71
CA ASP A 99 -4.52 69.82 -14.41
C ASP A 99 -5.17 68.43 -14.49
N LEU A 100 -6.39 68.33 -15.02
CA LEU A 100 -7.09 67.04 -15.21
C LEU A 100 -6.33 66.08 -16.14
N LYS A 101 -5.63 66.59 -17.16
CA LYS A 101 -4.79 65.74 -18.01
C LYS A 101 -3.60 65.17 -17.25
N SER A 102 -3.00 65.97 -16.35
CA SER A 102 -1.93 65.50 -15.47
C SER A 102 -2.46 64.42 -14.53
N ASP A 103 -3.58 64.67 -13.86
CA ASP A 103 -4.20 63.70 -12.94
C ASP A 103 -4.54 62.37 -13.64
N ILE A 104 -5.08 62.42 -14.86
CA ILE A 104 -5.36 61.23 -15.66
C ILE A 104 -4.07 60.46 -15.99
N GLN A 105 -2.98 61.16 -16.29
CA GLN A 105 -1.70 60.54 -16.60
C GLN A 105 -1.10 59.86 -15.35
N ASP A 106 -1.17 60.52 -14.20
CA ASP A 106 -0.67 59.99 -12.93
C ASP A 106 -1.48 58.76 -12.51
N LEU A 107 -2.82 58.84 -12.54
CA LEU A 107 -3.70 57.71 -12.27
C LEU A 107 -3.45 56.52 -13.21
N LYS A 108 -3.13 56.78 -14.48
CA LYS A 108 -2.80 55.73 -15.44
C LYS A 108 -1.47 55.05 -15.09
N SER A 109 -0.48 55.84 -14.66
CA SER A 109 0.82 55.34 -14.21
C SER A 109 0.67 54.46 -12.96
N ASP A 110 -0.05 54.95 -11.95
CA ASP A 110 -0.29 54.24 -10.69
C ASP A 110 -1.06 52.93 -10.92
N LYS A 111 -2.07 52.98 -11.78
CA LYS A 111 -2.82 51.78 -12.18
C LYS A 111 -1.90 50.74 -12.83
N ASN A 112 -1.04 51.16 -13.75
CA ASN A 112 -0.12 50.24 -14.43
C ASN A 112 0.88 49.61 -13.46
N GLN A 113 1.47 50.41 -12.56
CA GLN A 113 2.38 49.89 -11.53
C GLN A 113 1.67 48.89 -10.60
N THR A 114 0.42 49.15 -10.25
CA THR A 114 -0.37 48.26 -9.40
C THR A 114 -0.68 46.94 -10.13
N LEU A 115 -1.00 47.00 -11.42
CA LEU A 115 -1.20 45.80 -12.25
C LEU A 115 0.07 44.96 -12.35
N GLU A 116 1.23 45.56 -12.63
CA GLU A 116 2.51 44.86 -12.69
C GLU A 116 2.86 44.17 -11.36
N ARG A 117 2.58 44.81 -10.23
CA ARG A 117 2.76 44.20 -8.89
C ARG A 117 1.87 42.98 -8.71
N TYR A 118 0.60 43.06 -9.08
CA TYR A 118 -0.32 41.92 -8.97
C TYR A 118 0.03 40.79 -9.94
N GLU A 119 0.45 41.09 -11.16
CA GLU A 119 0.92 40.08 -12.12
C GLU A 119 2.12 39.31 -11.58
N LYS A 120 3.09 40.03 -10.99
CA LYS A 120 4.25 39.40 -10.35
C LYS A 120 3.82 38.51 -9.17
N GLN A 121 2.96 39.01 -8.28
CA GLN A 121 2.44 38.20 -7.15
C GLN A 121 1.72 36.94 -7.63
N ILE A 122 0.91 37.03 -8.70
CA ILE A 122 0.23 35.88 -9.28
C ILE A 122 1.24 34.87 -9.84
N GLN A 123 2.32 35.34 -10.46
CA GLN A 123 3.36 34.48 -10.99
C GLN A 123 4.13 33.77 -9.88
N ASP A 124 4.52 34.50 -8.82
CA ASP A 124 5.21 33.95 -7.65
C ASP A 124 4.33 32.87 -6.97
N LEU A 125 3.06 33.18 -6.71
CA LEU A 125 2.11 32.22 -6.13
C LEU A 125 1.89 30.98 -7.01
N LYS A 126 1.92 31.12 -8.34
CA LYS A 126 1.84 29.95 -9.24
C LYS A 126 3.08 29.07 -9.12
N SER A 127 4.27 29.67 -8.98
CA SER A 127 5.51 28.93 -8.73
C SER A 127 5.43 28.17 -7.41
N ASP A 128 5.04 28.85 -6.33
CA ASP A 128 4.90 28.24 -5.01
C ASP A 128 3.92 27.07 -5.00
N ILE A 129 2.78 27.21 -5.68
CA ILE A 129 1.79 26.12 -5.83
C ILE A 129 2.40 24.93 -6.58
N GLN A 130 3.19 25.18 -7.62
CA GLN A 130 3.83 24.13 -8.39
C GLN A 130 4.89 23.38 -7.56
N ASP A 131 5.70 24.11 -6.81
CA ASP A 131 6.73 23.54 -5.93
C ASP A 131 6.09 22.72 -4.80
N LEU A 132 5.08 23.27 -4.12
CA LEU A 132 4.32 22.54 -3.09
C LEU A 132 3.66 21.27 -3.64
N LYS A 133 3.19 21.29 -4.89
CA LYS A 133 2.61 20.11 -5.53
C LYS A 133 3.68 19.06 -5.82
N SER A 134 4.86 19.47 -6.29
CA SER A 134 6.00 18.59 -6.50
C SER A 134 6.44 17.92 -5.19
N ASP A 135 6.63 18.71 -4.12
CA ASP A 135 7.06 18.21 -2.81
C ASP A 135 6.05 17.24 -2.20
N LYS A 136 4.75 17.54 -2.32
CA LYS A 136 3.69 16.62 -1.88
C LYS A 136 3.72 15.32 -2.66
N ASN A 137 3.89 15.36 -3.98
CA ASN A 137 3.98 14.15 -4.79
C ASN A 137 5.19 13.29 -4.42
N GLN A 138 6.37 13.91 -4.25
CA GLN A 138 7.57 13.19 -3.80
C GLN A 138 7.37 12.56 -2.41
N THR A 139 6.68 13.26 -1.51
CA THR A 139 6.37 12.74 -0.17
C THR A 139 5.41 11.55 -0.24
N LEU A 140 4.38 11.62 -1.09
CA LEU A 140 3.45 10.52 -1.33
C LEU A 140 4.18 9.29 -1.88
N GLU A 141 5.03 9.45 -2.90
CA GLU A 141 5.81 8.35 -3.47
C GLU A 141 6.75 7.70 -2.43
N ARG A 142 7.33 8.49 -1.51
CA ARG A 142 8.15 7.96 -0.41
C ARG A 142 7.30 7.12 0.54
N TYR A 143 6.11 7.58 0.92
CA TYR A 143 5.21 6.82 1.78
C TYR A 143 4.67 5.56 1.11
N GLU A 144 4.35 5.61 -0.18
CA GLU A 144 3.93 4.42 -0.95
C GLU A 144 5.03 3.35 -0.96
N ARG A 145 6.28 3.75 -1.21
CA ARG A 145 7.45 2.84 -1.13
C ARG A 145 7.61 2.24 0.27
N GLN A 146 7.52 3.05 1.33
CA GLN A 146 7.60 2.56 2.70
C GLN A 146 6.47 1.56 3.04
N ILE A 147 5.25 1.82 2.58
CA ILE A 147 4.12 0.90 2.78
C ILE A 147 4.38 -0.42 2.06
N GLU A 148 4.91 -0.40 0.84
CA GLU A 148 5.20 -1.60 0.07
C GLU A 148 6.32 -2.43 0.71
N ASP A 149 7.39 -1.77 1.19
CA ASP A 149 8.46 -2.44 1.93
C ASP A 149 7.95 -3.08 3.22
N LEU A 150 7.08 -2.38 3.97
CA LEU A 150 6.46 -2.93 5.18
C LEU A 150 5.56 -4.14 4.89
N LYS A 151 4.78 -4.11 3.80
CA LYS A 151 3.97 -5.26 3.36
C LYS A 151 4.85 -6.46 3.00
N SER A 152 5.88 -6.24 2.19
CA SER A 152 6.83 -7.29 1.80
C SER A 152 7.53 -7.92 3.01
N ASN A 153 7.96 -7.10 3.96
CA ASN A 153 8.59 -7.58 5.19
C ASN A 153 7.61 -8.36 6.09
N ARG A 154 6.37 -7.87 6.22
CA ARG A 154 5.31 -8.56 6.95
C ARG A 154 5.03 -9.93 6.35
N ASP A 155 4.91 -10.02 5.03
CA ASP A 155 4.57 -11.27 4.34
C ASP A 155 5.72 -12.30 4.44
N LYS A 156 6.97 -11.84 4.35
CA LYS A 156 8.16 -12.68 4.64
C LYS A 156 8.16 -13.20 6.08
N PHE A 157 7.84 -12.35 7.04
CA PHE A 157 7.77 -12.73 8.46
C PHE A 157 6.66 -13.76 8.72
N ILE A 158 5.46 -13.54 8.17
CA ILE A 158 4.35 -14.49 8.27
C ILE A 158 4.73 -15.84 7.67
N LYS A 159 5.38 -15.85 6.49
CA LYS A 159 5.83 -17.08 5.85
C LYS A 159 6.83 -17.84 6.74
N ALA A 160 7.86 -17.15 7.24
CA ALA A 160 8.86 -17.77 8.12
C ALA A 160 8.24 -18.34 9.40
N LEU A 161 7.28 -17.63 10.00
CA LEU A 161 6.57 -18.09 11.19
C LEU A 161 5.70 -19.32 10.91
N ASN A 162 5.02 -19.36 9.76
CA ASN A 162 4.24 -20.51 9.32
C ASN A 162 5.14 -21.73 9.05
N ASP A 163 6.30 -21.55 8.40
CA ASP A 163 7.26 -22.62 8.15
C ASP A 163 7.78 -23.21 9.47
N GLN A 164 8.13 -22.36 10.45
CA GLN A 164 8.52 -22.78 11.80
C GLN A 164 7.40 -23.51 12.54
N LEU A 165 6.15 -23.03 12.44
CA LEU A 165 4.99 -23.67 13.06
C LEU A 165 4.76 -25.08 12.49
N GLN A 166 4.87 -25.24 11.16
CA GLN A 166 4.74 -26.54 10.51
C GLN A 166 5.85 -27.50 10.94
N GLU A 167 7.10 -27.02 11.00
CA GLU A 167 8.23 -27.81 11.47
C GLU A 167 8.02 -28.28 12.93
N MET A 168 7.60 -27.39 13.82
CA MET A 168 7.31 -27.73 15.21
C MET A 168 6.14 -28.73 15.32
N LYS A 169 5.07 -28.54 14.54
CA LYS A 169 3.93 -29.46 14.52
C LYS A 169 4.35 -30.85 14.05
N LEU A 170 5.17 -30.93 13.01
CA LEU A 170 5.68 -32.20 12.49
C LEU A 170 6.61 -32.90 13.48
N LYS A 171 7.49 -32.14 14.15
CA LYS A 171 8.32 -32.66 15.25
C LYS A 171 7.47 -33.19 16.41
N ALA A 172 6.47 -32.42 16.86
CA ALA A 172 5.59 -32.81 17.95
C ALA A 172 4.80 -34.09 17.63
N LEU A 173 4.21 -34.18 16.42
CA LEU A 173 3.52 -35.39 15.97
C LEU A 173 4.46 -36.59 15.87
N SER A 174 5.70 -36.37 15.39
CA SER A 174 6.73 -37.40 15.37
C SER A 174 7.08 -37.88 16.79
N GLU A 175 7.31 -36.98 17.75
CA GLU A 175 7.57 -37.37 19.15
C GLU A 175 6.38 -38.09 19.80
N GLU A 176 5.15 -37.63 19.55
CA GLU A 176 3.95 -38.29 20.07
C GLU A 176 3.81 -39.71 19.51
N ALA A 177 4.02 -39.89 18.22
CA ALA A 177 3.99 -41.19 17.57
C ALA A 177 5.08 -42.11 18.14
N LYS A 178 6.30 -41.62 18.38
CA LYS A 178 7.36 -42.40 19.07
C LYS A 178 6.89 -42.90 20.44
N MET A 179 6.28 -42.03 21.24
CA MET A 179 5.78 -42.39 22.58
C MET A 179 4.69 -43.47 22.52
N ARG A 180 3.77 -43.39 21.54
CA ARG A 180 2.69 -44.38 21.38
C ARG A 180 3.21 -45.79 21.06
N VAL A 181 4.25 -45.92 20.22
CA VAL A 181 4.80 -47.24 19.89
C VAL A 181 5.45 -47.90 21.10
N ILE A 182 6.15 -47.14 21.96
CA ILE A 182 6.73 -47.67 23.21
C ILE A 182 5.64 -48.25 24.10
N VAL A 183 4.56 -47.48 24.31
CA VAL A 183 3.43 -47.91 25.15
C VAL A 183 2.78 -49.17 24.57
N ASN A 184 2.62 -49.25 23.24
CA ASN A 184 2.06 -50.42 22.58
C ASN A 184 2.97 -51.66 22.69
N ASN A 185 4.27 -51.53 22.42
CA ASN A 185 5.26 -52.59 22.55
C ASN A 185 5.24 -53.16 23.97
N ARG A 186 5.30 -52.27 24.97
CA ARG A 186 5.31 -52.63 26.37
C ARG A 186 4.01 -53.30 26.80
N ALA A 187 2.86 -52.72 26.46
CA ALA A 187 1.55 -53.27 26.82
C ALA A 187 1.33 -54.67 26.22
N LEU A 188 1.70 -54.88 24.95
CA LEU A 188 1.59 -56.19 24.31
C LEU A 188 2.43 -57.25 25.02
N ILE A 189 3.69 -56.92 25.33
CA ILE A 189 4.59 -57.82 26.03
C ILE A 189 4.10 -58.09 27.45
N GLU A 190 3.67 -57.06 28.18
CA GLU A 190 3.13 -57.19 29.53
C GLU A 190 1.92 -58.13 29.58
N ILE A 191 0.95 -57.95 28.67
CA ILE A 191 -0.23 -58.82 28.58
C ILE A 191 0.17 -60.26 28.28
N ALA A 192 1.10 -60.46 27.34
CA ALA A 192 1.50 -61.80 26.93
C ALA A 192 2.29 -62.54 28.02
N ILE A 193 3.17 -61.84 28.73
CA ILE A 193 3.97 -62.41 29.82
C ILE A 193 3.10 -62.72 31.04
N ALA A 194 2.13 -61.86 31.36
CA ALA A 194 1.16 -62.15 32.42
C ALA A 194 0.34 -63.42 32.14
N ARG A 195 0.11 -63.76 30.86
CA ARG A 195 -0.52 -65.01 30.42
C ARG A 195 0.44 -66.20 30.42
N TYR A 196 1.74 -65.96 30.20
CA TYR A 196 2.77 -66.99 30.18
C TYR A 196 3.05 -67.55 31.58
N ASP A 197 3.30 -66.66 32.54
CA ASP A 197 3.51 -67.02 33.93
C ASP A 197 3.11 -65.84 34.83
N CYS A 198 1.95 -65.96 35.48
CA CYS A 198 1.42 -64.91 36.33
C CYS A 198 2.11 -64.83 37.71
N THR A 199 3.01 -65.76 38.04
CA THR A 199 3.66 -65.84 39.36
C THR A 199 4.97 -65.06 39.43
N VAL A 200 5.54 -64.69 38.29
CA VAL A 200 6.82 -63.99 38.19
C VAL A 200 6.64 -62.51 37.86
N SER A 201 7.59 -61.68 38.28
CA SER A 201 7.63 -60.28 37.85
C SER A 201 7.78 -60.17 36.34
N LEU A 202 7.30 -59.09 35.71
CA LEU A 202 7.44 -58.85 34.26
C LEU A 202 8.88 -59.07 33.77
N THR A 203 9.86 -58.50 34.49
CA THR A 203 11.29 -58.61 34.15
C THR A 203 11.76 -60.06 34.12
N GLU A 204 11.38 -60.83 35.12
CA GLU A 204 11.77 -62.25 35.21
C GLU A 204 10.99 -63.11 34.20
N GLY A 205 9.72 -62.79 33.96
CA GLY A 205 8.91 -63.45 32.94
C GLY A 205 9.45 -63.25 31.53
N VAL A 206 9.80 -62.02 31.15
CA VAL A 206 10.44 -61.73 29.86
C VAL A 206 11.79 -62.42 29.77
N ARG A 207 12.63 -62.35 30.81
CA ARG A 207 13.93 -63.02 30.84
C ARG A 207 13.78 -64.53 30.63
N THR A 208 12.89 -65.16 31.38
CA THR A 208 12.61 -66.60 31.28
C THR A 208 12.08 -66.96 29.90
N PHE A 209 11.18 -66.16 29.34
CA PHE A 209 10.63 -66.39 28.01
C PHE A 209 11.72 -66.27 26.92
N VAL A 210 12.51 -65.19 26.94
CA VAL A 210 13.59 -64.96 25.96
C VAL A 210 14.62 -66.08 26.02
N MET A 211 15.07 -66.46 27.22
CA MET A 211 16.09 -67.49 27.39
C MET A 211 15.57 -68.90 27.10
N GLY A 212 14.27 -69.15 27.31
CA GLY A 212 13.64 -70.44 27.04
C GLY A 212 13.27 -70.66 25.58
N HIS A 213 12.89 -69.59 24.85
CA HIS A 213 12.29 -69.72 23.51
C HIS A 213 13.10 -69.05 22.39
N LEU A 214 13.77 -67.93 22.69
CA LEU A 214 14.32 -67.05 21.64
C LEU A 214 15.84 -67.13 21.53
N LEU A 215 16.52 -67.43 22.63
CA LEU A 215 17.97 -67.60 22.71
C LEU A 215 18.32 -69.05 23.03
N ALA A 216 19.52 -69.47 22.66
CA ALA A 216 20.04 -70.80 22.87
C ALA A 216 21.47 -70.75 23.40
N GLY A 217 21.75 -71.61 24.39
CA GLY A 217 23.07 -71.84 24.96
C GLY A 217 23.62 -70.68 25.81
N PRO A 218 24.78 -70.89 26.46
CA PRO A 218 25.38 -69.91 27.38
C PRO A 218 25.92 -68.66 26.66
N LYS A 219 26.03 -68.70 25.33
CA LYS A 219 26.52 -67.59 24.51
C LYS A 219 25.40 -66.66 24.04
N ASN A 220 24.15 -66.88 24.47
CA ASN A 220 22.99 -66.11 24.05
C ASN A 220 22.91 -66.00 22.52
N THR A 221 23.08 -67.12 21.82
CA THR A 221 22.92 -67.16 20.35
C THR A 221 21.45 -67.32 19.99
N LEU A 222 21.02 -66.85 18.83
CA LEU A 222 19.62 -67.02 18.39
C LEU A 222 19.22 -68.51 18.35
N SER A 223 18.05 -68.81 18.91
CA SER A 223 17.42 -70.13 18.77
C SER A 223 17.15 -70.42 17.29
N GLU A 224 16.88 -71.69 16.95
CA GLU A 224 16.55 -72.07 15.58
C GLU A 224 15.31 -71.33 15.06
N TYR A 225 14.30 -71.18 15.94
CA TYR A 225 13.12 -70.37 15.69
C TYR A 225 13.49 -68.93 15.34
N SER A 226 14.26 -68.26 16.20
CA SER A 226 14.65 -66.85 16.00
C SER A 226 15.46 -66.64 14.73
N ARG A 227 16.35 -67.58 14.38
CA ARG A 227 17.11 -67.54 13.10
C ARG A 227 16.19 -67.63 11.89
N ARG A 228 15.17 -68.50 11.94
CA ARG A 228 14.18 -68.65 10.87
C ARG A 228 13.39 -67.36 10.67
N VAL A 229 12.87 -66.77 11.75
CA VAL A 229 12.12 -65.50 11.69
C VAL A 229 13.02 -64.36 11.20
N CYS A 230 14.26 -64.25 11.69
CA CYS A 230 15.26 -63.32 11.14
C CYS A 230 15.44 -63.49 9.62
N GLY A 231 15.54 -64.73 9.15
CA GLY A 231 15.63 -65.04 7.72
C GLY A 231 14.43 -64.52 6.92
N GLN A 232 13.22 -64.70 7.46
CA GLN A 232 11.99 -64.19 6.84
C GLN A 232 11.95 -62.65 6.81
N LEU A 233 12.31 -61.99 7.92
CA LEU A 233 12.32 -60.54 8.05
C LEU A 233 13.27 -59.84 7.06
N ARG A 234 14.36 -60.51 6.64
CA ARG A 234 15.27 -60.00 5.59
C ARG A 234 14.56 -59.74 4.27
N HIS A 235 13.55 -60.52 3.92
CA HIS A 235 12.74 -60.30 2.71
C HIS A 235 11.92 -59.00 2.76
N PHE A 236 11.68 -58.47 3.96
CA PHE A 236 10.94 -57.22 4.19
C PHE A 236 11.85 -56.02 4.45
N GLY A 237 13.16 -56.17 4.24
CA GLY A 237 14.15 -55.09 4.39
C GLY A 237 14.80 -55.00 5.77
N PHE A 238 14.53 -55.96 6.67
CA PHE A 238 15.17 -56.05 7.99
C PHE A 238 16.45 -56.89 7.92
N ALA A 239 17.59 -56.22 7.80
CA ALA A 239 18.88 -56.86 7.53
C ALA A 239 19.84 -56.84 8.73
N GLY A 240 19.30 -56.80 9.95
CA GLY A 240 20.06 -56.87 11.19
C GLY A 240 20.96 -58.11 11.26
N LYS A 241 22.20 -57.90 11.70
CA LYS A 241 23.14 -59.01 11.97
C LYS A 241 22.59 -59.84 13.12
N GLU A 242 22.59 -61.16 12.99
CA GLU A 242 22.04 -62.08 14.01
C GLU A 242 22.63 -61.86 15.40
N GLN A 243 23.92 -61.59 15.50
CA GLN A 243 24.59 -61.27 16.77
C GLN A 243 24.02 -60.00 17.42
N SER A 244 23.71 -58.98 16.61
CA SER A 244 23.11 -57.75 17.09
C SER A 244 21.66 -57.99 17.54
N VAL A 245 20.87 -58.75 16.77
CA VAL A 245 19.49 -59.12 17.15
C VAL A 245 19.48 -59.94 18.44
N SER A 246 20.43 -60.88 18.60
CA SER A 246 20.60 -61.67 19.82
C SER A 246 20.90 -60.81 21.04
N LYS A 247 21.74 -59.79 20.86
CA LYS A 247 22.06 -58.81 21.90
C LYS A 247 20.84 -57.96 22.25
N GLU A 248 20.08 -57.50 21.26
CA GLU A 248 18.82 -56.76 21.47
C GLU A 248 17.77 -57.61 22.19
N LEU A 249 17.61 -58.89 21.82
CA LEU A 249 16.73 -59.84 22.52
C LEU A 249 17.14 -60.03 23.98
N ALA A 250 18.44 -60.18 24.26
CA ALA A 250 18.94 -60.31 25.63
C ALA A 250 18.72 -59.03 26.46
N ASN A 251 18.73 -57.87 25.80
CA ASN A 251 18.51 -56.57 26.41
C ASN A 251 17.05 -56.10 26.33
N LEU A 252 16.14 -56.92 25.79
CA LEU A 252 14.83 -56.46 25.34
C LEU A 252 14.02 -55.78 26.44
N MET A 253 14.16 -56.19 27.70
CA MET A 253 13.55 -55.51 28.85
C MET A 253 13.97 -54.04 29.01
N HIS A 254 15.25 -53.75 28.78
CA HIS A 254 15.75 -52.38 28.80
C HIS A 254 15.35 -51.62 27.54
N GLU A 255 15.19 -52.31 26.42
CA GLU A 255 14.91 -51.72 25.11
C GLU A 255 13.41 -51.45 24.87
N ILE A 256 12.49 -52.27 25.38
CA ILE A 256 11.04 -52.00 25.33
C ILE A 256 10.64 -50.80 26.19
N SER A 257 11.56 -50.34 27.04
CA SER A 257 11.44 -49.12 27.84
C SER A 257 12.13 -47.91 27.18
N LYS A 258 12.89 -48.11 26.10
CA LYS A 258 13.59 -47.04 25.38
C LYS A 258 12.75 -46.46 24.25
N PRO A 259 12.94 -45.18 23.90
CA PRO A 259 12.22 -44.58 22.79
C PRO A 259 12.62 -45.19 21.46
N LEU A 260 11.63 -45.55 20.65
CA LEU A 260 11.85 -45.85 19.26
C LEU A 260 12.10 -44.57 18.48
N HIS A 261 13.13 -44.55 17.65
CA HIS A 261 13.40 -43.41 16.80
C HIS A 261 12.47 -43.43 15.57
N ALA A 262 11.83 -42.28 15.39
CA ALA A 262 11.03 -41.81 14.26
C ALA A 262 9.82 -42.68 13.86
N MET A 263 8.63 -42.15 14.11
CA MET A 263 7.44 -42.59 13.41
C MET A 263 6.58 -41.39 13.03
N GLN A 264 6.28 -41.22 11.75
CA GLN A 264 5.04 -40.56 11.31
C GLN A 264 4.05 -41.70 11.08
N VAL A 265 3.22 -42.00 12.08
CA VAL A 265 2.11 -42.95 11.87
C VAL A 265 1.13 -42.19 10.99
N SER A 266 0.98 -42.61 9.74
CA SER A 266 -0.09 -42.09 8.87
C SER A 266 -1.42 -42.23 9.62
N SER A 267 -2.22 -41.17 9.64
CA SER A 267 -3.55 -41.14 10.28
C SER A 267 -4.55 -42.14 9.69
N THR A 268 -4.13 -42.90 8.67
CA THR A 268 -4.92 -43.90 7.95
C THR A 268 -4.65 -45.35 8.38
N ILE A 269 -3.81 -45.60 9.40
CA ILE A 269 -3.68 -46.96 9.94
C ILE A 269 -4.91 -47.29 10.79
N ASP A 270 -5.95 -47.71 10.08
CA ASP A 270 -7.20 -48.19 10.63
C ASP A 270 -6.96 -49.56 11.29
N ARG A 271 -6.83 -49.53 12.61
CA ARG A 271 -6.93 -50.68 13.53
C ARG A 271 -5.77 -51.69 13.44
N GLY A 272 -5.02 -51.79 14.52
CA GLY A 272 -3.98 -52.80 14.71
C GLY A 272 -3.00 -52.38 15.79
N TYR A 273 -2.28 -53.33 16.37
CA TYR A 273 -1.15 -52.99 17.22
C TYR A 273 0.05 -52.69 16.33
N VAL A 274 0.74 -51.60 16.60
CA VAL A 274 1.92 -51.20 15.84
C VAL A 274 3.14 -51.40 16.72
N VAL A 275 4.10 -52.16 16.21
CA VAL A 275 5.40 -52.41 16.84
C VAL A 275 6.51 -52.20 15.82
N GLY A 276 7.72 -51.88 16.25
CA GLY A 276 8.80 -51.62 15.31
C GLY A 276 9.95 -50.86 15.94
N GLY A 277 10.80 -50.27 15.11
CA GLY A 277 11.99 -49.56 15.56
C GLY A 277 13.14 -49.58 14.57
N ASP A 278 14.29 -49.06 15.01
CA ASP A 278 15.54 -49.22 14.27
C ASP A 278 16.00 -50.68 14.27
N GLN A 279 16.74 -51.09 13.23
CA GLN A 279 17.44 -52.37 13.22
C GLN A 279 18.64 -52.27 14.19
N PRO A 280 18.83 -53.24 15.11
CA PRO A 280 18.29 -54.60 15.13
C PRO A 280 17.08 -54.80 16.06
N HIS A 281 16.58 -53.73 16.66
CA HIS A 281 15.56 -53.76 17.71
C HIS A 281 14.19 -54.16 17.16
N ALA A 282 13.82 -53.65 15.97
CA ALA A 282 12.59 -54.09 15.29
C ALA A 282 12.57 -55.60 15.03
N GLU A 283 13.69 -56.19 14.63
CA GLU A 283 13.78 -57.64 14.46
C GLU A 283 13.61 -58.38 15.77
N ALA A 284 14.23 -57.91 16.86
CA ALA A 284 14.09 -58.51 18.17
C ALA A 284 12.63 -58.50 18.66
N LEU A 285 11.93 -57.37 18.51
CA LEU A 285 10.50 -57.26 18.82
C LEU A 285 9.65 -58.19 17.96
N ALA A 286 9.90 -58.23 16.65
CA ALA A 286 9.16 -59.07 15.73
C ALA A 286 9.30 -60.55 16.05
N ILE A 287 10.51 -61.00 16.40
CA ILE A 287 10.79 -62.37 16.85
C ILE A 287 10.01 -62.69 18.13
N MET A 288 10.05 -61.79 19.10
CA MET A 288 9.32 -61.98 20.34
C MET A 288 7.82 -62.09 20.09
N ILE A 289 7.24 -61.16 19.34
CA ILE A 289 5.79 -61.11 19.08
C ILE A 289 5.34 -62.30 18.25
N ALA A 290 6.08 -62.66 17.21
CA ALA A 290 5.78 -63.86 16.43
C ALA A 290 5.78 -65.11 17.32
N LYS A 291 6.73 -65.22 18.27
CA LYS A 291 6.76 -66.35 19.22
C LYS A 291 5.58 -66.30 20.19
N LEU A 292 5.20 -65.12 20.68
CA LEU A 292 4.03 -64.95 21.56
C LEU A 292 2.72 -65.33 20.85
N GLN A 293 2.61 -65.02 19.56
CA GLN A 293 1.48 -65.45 18.72
C GLN A 293 1.51 -66.98 18.48
N GLU A 294 2.66 -67.55 18.11
CA GLU A 294 2.82 -69.00 17.90
C GLU A 294 2.49 -69.81 19.17
N THR A 295 2.84 -69.26 20.34
CA THR A 295 2.54 -69.87 21.66
C THR A 295 1.14 -69.57 22.17
N LYS A 296 0.28 -68.93 21.36
CA LYS A 296 -1.13 -68.62 21.69
C LYS A 296 -1.31 -67.70 22.89
N LEU A 297 -0.28 -66.93 23.25
CA LEU A 297 -0.36 -65.93 24.31
C LEU A 297 -1.03 -64.64 23.80
N VAL A 298 -0.94 -64.40 22.49
CA VAL A 298 -1.46 -63.21 21.79
C VAL A 298 -2.15 -63.70 20.51
N GLU A 299 -3.35 -64.28 20.62
CA GLU A 299 -4.10 -64.83 19.47
C GLU A 299 -4.92 -63.75 18.74
N GLY A 300 -5.08 -63.92 17.41
CA GLY A 300 -6.03 -63.14 16.61
C GLY A 300 -5.72 -61.64 16.52
N LEU A 301 -4.49 -61.26 16.84
CA LEU A 301 -4.03 -59.88 16.83
C LEU A 301 -3.08 -59.65 15.67
N ASP A 302 -3.50 -58.76 14.76
CA ASP A 302 -2.64 -58.25 13.71
C ASP A 302 -1.69 -57.22 14.27
N VAL A 303 -0.40 -57.53 14.18
CA VAL A 303 0.65 -56.64 14.63
C VAL A 303 1.44 -56.11 13.43
N LEU A 304 1.28 -54.83 13.14
CA LEU A 304 1.98 -54.15 12.06
C LEU A 304 3.43 -53.89 12.49
N LEU A 305 4.38 -54.41 11.72
CA LEU A 305 5.82 -54.18 11.94
C LEU A 305 6.29 -53.00 11.10
N VAL A 306 6.84 -51.98 11.77
CA VAL A 306 7.41 -50.79 11.12
C VAL A 306 8.92 -50.71 11.27
N ASP A 307 9.58 -50.12 10.27
CA ASP A 307 11.01 -49.82 10.33
C ASP A 307 11.31 -48.53 11.13
N GLY A 308 12.60 -48.20 11.27
CA GLY A 308 13.07 -46.97 11.95
C GLY A 308 12.71 -45.66 11.26
N ARG A 309 12.01 -45.72 10.12
CA ARG A 309 11.40 -44.56 9.45
C ARG A 309 9.89 -44.51 9.66
N GLY A 310 9.33 -45.48 10.39
CA GLY A 310 7.90 -45.64 10.60
C GLY A 310 7.13 -46.22 9.42
N LYS A 311 7.82 -46.71 8.38
CA LYS A 311 7.15 -47.35 7.25
C LYS A 311 6.77 -48.78 7.63
N CYS A 312 5.50 -49.13 7.47
CA CYS A 312 5.06 -50.52 7.64
C CYS A 312 5.66 -51.40 6.55
N ARG A 313 6.28 -52.51 6.97
CA ARG A 313 7.00 -53.44 6.09
C ARG A 313 6.29 -54.78 5.99
N CYS A 314 5.74 -55.26 7.09
CA CYS A 314 5.02 -56.52 7.16
C CYS A 314 4.02 -56.53 8.33
N VAL A 315 3.17 -57.56 8.36
CA VAL A 315 2.21 -57.84 9.42
C VAL A 315 2.58 -59.17 10.06
N LEU A 316 2.59 -59.22 11.39
CA LEU A 316 2.70 -60.44 12.16
C LEU A 316 1.29 -60.90 12.53
N ARG A 317 0.90 -62.09 12.05
CA ARG A 317 -0.41 -62.69 12.31
C ARG A 317 -0.22 -64.16 12.64
N ASP A 318 -0.66 -64.58 13.82
CA ASP A 318 -0.62 -65.96 14.29
C ASP A 318 0.78 -66.62 14.19
N GLY A 319 1.84 -65.83 14.33
CA GLY A 319 3.24 -66.28 14.26
C GLY A 319 3.84 -66.25 12.84
N GLU A 320 3.05 -65.91 11.83
CA GLU A 320 3.50 -65.76 10.45
C GLU A 320 3.83 -64.30 10.11
N ILE A 321 4.78 -64.11 9.18
CA ILE A 321 5.18 -62.79 8.68
C ILE A 321 4.61 -62.61 7.27
N LEU A 322 3.62 -61.73 7.15
CA LEU A 322 2.88 -61.48 5.92
C LEU A 322 3.29 -60.13 5.32
N ALA A 323 3.29 -60.02 4.00
CA ALA A 323 3.49 -58.74 3.33
C ALA A 323 2.37 -57.77 3.68
N TYR A 324 2.72 -56.52 4.02
CA TYR A 324 1.74 -55.48 4.24
C TYR A 324 1.23 -54.98 2.89
N SER A 325 -0.06 -55.21 2.61
CA SER A 325 -0.71 -54.81 1.35
C SER A 325 -1.33 -53.41 1.40
N GLY A 326 -0.97 -52.60 2.39
CA GLY A 326 -1.48 -51.23 2.52
C GLY A 326 -1.01 -50.36 1.37
N GLU A 327 -1.90 -50.23 0.40
CA GLU A 327 -2.00 -49.28 -0.71
C GLU A 327 -0.74 -48.46 -1.00
N SER A 328 -0.13 -48.80 -2.13
CA SER A 328 0.76 -47.94 -2.92
C SER A 328 -0.01 -46.72 -3.46
N GLY A 329 -0.48 -45.85 -2.56
CA GLY A 329 -1.15 -44.59 -2.86
C GLY A 329 -0.20 -43.39 -2.92
N ASP A 330 1.09 -43.63 -3.15
CA ASP A 330 2.08 -42.58 -3.42
C ASP A 330 2.46 -42.63 -4.92
N GLU A 331 1.58 -42.09 -5.76
CA GLU A 331 1.96 -41.34 -6.97
C GLU A 331 1.77 -39.85 -6.71
#